data_AF-A0A2V1CXU9-F1
#
_entry.id   AF-A0A2V1CXU9-F1
#
_cell.length_a   1.000
_cell.length_b   1.000
_cell.length_c   1.000
_cell.angle_alpha   90.00
_cell.angle_beta   90.00
_cell.angle_gamma   90.00
#
_symmetry.space_group_name_H-M   'P 1'
#
loop_
_entity.id
_entity.type
_entity.pdbx_description
1 polymer ?
#
loop_
_entity_poly.entity_id
_entity_poly.type
_entity_poly.pdbx_seq_one_letter_code
_entity_poly.pdbx_strand_id
1 'polypeptide(L)'
;EHLNQLRFYVNDPEPVIICRSCTFALGGSVEFIVNHFTEKHNVFKQSANETRQLLGPCTILGPKELRLRSDGSPPHPYLAKHLGIARKHYGFKTTSVQVICPRITV
;
A
#
# COMPACT_ATOMS: atom_id res chain seq x y z
N GLU A 1 10.52 -8.18 -14.14
CA GLU A 1 11.00 -6.82 -14.53
C GLU A 1 9.97 -5.71 -14.32
N HIS A 2 8.75 -5.80 -14.88
CA HIS A 2 7.74 -4.72 -14.82
C HIS A 2 7.38 -4.24 -13.39
N LEU A 3 7.21 -5.17 -12.44
CA LEU A 3 6.91 -4.80 -11.05
C LEU A 3 8.02 -3.94 -10.41
N ASN A 4 9.30 -4.21 -10.75
CA ASN A 4 10.41 -3.44 -10.20
C ASN A 4 10.45 -2.01 -10.79
N GLN A 5 10.10 -1.85 -12.07
CA GLN A 5 9.98 -0.54 -12.73
C GLN A 5 8.87 0.31 -12.11
N LEU A 6 7.76 -0.33 -11.74
CA LEU A 6 6.64 0.31 -11.07
C LEU A 6 6.80 0.37 -9.53
N ARG A 7 8.04 0.15 -9.02
CA ARG A 7 8.39 0.27 -7.60
C ARG A 7 7.58 -0.69 -6.68
N PHE A 8 7.19 -1.84 -7.19
CA PHE A 8 6.55 -2.91 -6.42
C PHE A 8 7.56 -3.87 -5.79
N TYR A 9 7.17 -4.43 -4.66
CA TYR A 9 7.81 -5.62 -4.11
C TYR A 9 6.72 -6.60 -3.70
N VAL A 10 6.77 -7.81 -4.25
CA VAL A 10 5.97 -8.94 -3.77
C VAL A 10 6.77 -9.58 -2.65
N ASN A 11 6.25 -9.53 -1.42
CA ASN A 11 6.90 -10.22 -0.32
C ASN A 11 6.57 -11.71 -0.40
N ASP A 12 7.59 -12.54 -0.24
CA ASP A 12 7.51 -14.00 -0.14
C ASP A 12 8.29 -14.40 1.12
N PRO A 13 7.79 -15.31 1.98
CA PRO A 13 6.65 -16.22 1.81
C PRO A 13 5.28 -15.63 2.17
N GLU A 14 5.22 -14.39 2.67
CA GLU A 14 3.95 -13.76 3.07
C GLU A 14 3.48 -12.82 1.95
N PRO A 15 2.53 -13.25 1.09
CA PRO A 15 2.20 -12.58 -0.16
C PRO A 15 1.46 -11.26 0.09
N VAL A 16 2.22 -10.21 0.33
CA VAL A 16 1.74 -8.83 0.41
C VAL A 16 2.46 -7.97 -0.60
N ILE A 17 1.74 -7.02 -1.19
CA ILE A 17 2.31 -6.09 -2.15
C ILE A 17 2.77 -4.84 -1.41
N ILE A 18 4.06 -4.54 -1.48
CA ILE A 18 4.62 -3.33 -0.87
C ILE A 18 4.80 -2.28 -1.95
N CYS A 19 4.17 -1.12 -1.78
CA CYS A 19 4.43 0.05 -2.61
C CYS A 19 5.69 0.75 -2.09
N ARG A 20 6.81 0.70 -2.82
CA ARG A 20 8.06 1.32 -2.37
C ARG A 20 8.00 2.85 -2.34
N SER A 21 7.16 3.46 -3.19
CA SER A 21 6.97 4.91 -3.22
C SER A 21 6.25 5.42 -1.98
N CYS A 22 5.24 4.70 -1.50
CA CYS A 22 4.50 5.08 -0.29
C CYS A 22 4.97 4.40 0.99
N THR A 23 5.90 3.44 0.86
CA THR A 23 6.48 2.66 1.97
C THR A 23 5.45 1.96 2.87
N PHE A 24 4.34 1.49 2.29
CA PHE A 24 3.32 0.73 3.03
C PHE A 24 2.88 -0.53 2.27
N ALA A 25 2.42 -1.51 3.05
CA ALA A 25 1.84 -2.75 2.56
C ALA A 25 0.40 -2.54 2.07
N LEU A 26 0.15 -2.90 0.83
CA LEU A 26 -1.15 -2.98 0.20
C LEU A 26 -1.65 -4.42 0.28
N GLY A 27 -2.89 -4.57 0.70
CA GLY A 27 -3.54 -5.87 0.67
C GLY A 27 -5.04 -5.74 0.44
N GLY A 28 -5.71 -6.88 0.34
CA GLY A 28 -7.07 -6.99 -0.17
C GLY A 28 -7.08 -7.32 -1.67
N SER A 29 -8.13 -6.91 -2.37
CA SER A 29 -8.35 -7.25 -3.78
C SER A 29 -7.32 -6.64 -4.72
N VAL A 30 -6.99 -7.36 -5.81
CA VAL A 30 -6.14 -6.86 -6.91
C VAL A 30 -6.60 -5.50 -7.43
N GLU A 31 -7.92 -5.25 -7.44
CA GLU A 31 -8.50 -3.96 -7.83
C GLU A 31 -8.09 -2.81 -6.91
N PHE A 32 -8.03 -3.02 -5.59
CA PHE A 32 -7.61 -1.99 -4.64
C PHE A 32 -6.15 -1.61 -4.86
N ILE A 33 -5.31 -2.61 -5.11
CA ILE A 33 -3.90 -2.45 -5.39
C ILE A 33 -3.77 -1.61 -6.67
N VAL A 34 -4.38 -2.03 -7.77
CA VAL A 34 -4.30 -1.32 -9.06
C VAL A 34 -4.88 0.08 -8.99
N ASN A 35 -5.98 0.28 -8.25
CA ASN A 35 -6.58 1.59 -8.06
C ASN A 35 -5.63 2.52 -7.27
N HIS A 36 -5.00 2.02 -6.20
CA HIS A 36 -3.97 2.77 -5.49
C HIS A 36 -2.89 3.29 -6.44
N PHE A 37 -2.41 2.48 -7.38
CA PHE A 37 -1.36 2.92 -8.32
C PHE A 37 -1.85 3.90 -9.37
N THR A 38 -3.06 3.69 -9.87
CA THR A 38 -3.65 4.57 -10.87
C THR A 38 -3.91 5.96 -10.26
N GLU A 39 -4.47 6.01 -9.05
CA GLU A 39 -4.81 7.27 -8.39
C GLU A 39 -3.63 7.96 -7.68
N LYS A 40 -2.76 7.20 -6.99
CA LYS A 40 -1.64 7.80 -6.21
C LYS A 40 -0.39 8.02 -7.02
N HIS A 41 -0.14 7.20 -8.04
CA HIS A 41 1.13 7.22 -8.80
C HIS A 41 0.93 7.56 -10.27
N ASN A 42 -0.31 7.86 -10.71
CA ASN A 42 -0.65 8.17 -12.10
C ASN A 42 -0.14 7.11 -13.09
N VAL A 43 -0.22 5.83 -12.70
CA VAL A 43 0.19 4.72 -13.56
C VAL A 43 -0.74 4.64 -14.77
N PHE A 44 -0.15 4.58 -15.97
CA PHE A 44 -0.90 4.48 -17.22
C PHE A 44 -1.80 3.24 -17.25
N LYS A 45 -2.97 3.39 -17.88
CA LYS A 45 -4.03 2.36 -17.93
C LYS A 45 -3.54 1.01 -18.49
N GLN A 46 -2.56 1.02 -19.38
CA GLN A 46 -1.93 -0.18 -19.93
C GLN A 46 -1.16 -0.96 -18.85
N SER A 47 -0.29 -0.28 -18.10
CA SER A 47 0.47 -0.87 -16.99
C SER A 47 -0.42 -1.33 -15.84
N ALA A 48 -1.57 -0.66 -15.63
CA ALA A 48 -2.59 -1.10 -14.68
C ALA A 48 -3.19 -2.46 -15.08
N ASN A 49 -3.46 -2.69 -16.37
CA ASN A 49 -3.98 -3.96 -16.86
C ASN A 49 -2.95 -5.09 -16.79
N GLU A 50 -1.69 -4.80 -17.12
CA GLU A 50 -0.58 -5.76 -16.96
C GLU A 50 -0.38 -6.13 -15.48
N THR A 51 -0.45 -5.16 -14.58
CA THR A 51 -0.39 -5.39 -13.13
C THR A 51 -1.55 -6.28 -12.67
N ARG A 52 -2.77 -6.08 -13.17
CA ARG A 52 -3.91 -6.96 -12.87
C ARG A 52 -3.66 -8.40 -13.30
N GLN A 53 -3.13 -8.61 -14.50
CA GLN A 53 -2.83 -9.96 -15.01
C GLN A 53 -1.73 -10.66 -14.20
N LEU A 54 -0.71 -9.91 -13.80
CA LEU A 54 0.38 -10.44 -12.96
C LEU A 54 -0.07 -10.79 -11.54
N LEU A 55 -0.96 -9.99 -10.96
CA LEU A 55 -1.44 -10.17 -9.59
C LEU A 55 -2.65 -11.12 -9.50
N GLY A 56 -3.39 -11.33 -10.59
CA GLY A 56 -4.56 -12.21 -10.66
C GLY A 56 -4.34 -13.62 -10.09
N PRO A 57 -3.24 -14.32 -10.41
CA PRO A 57 -2.96 -15.64 -9.85
C PRO A 57 -2.39 -15.61 -8.42
N CYS A 58 -2.07 -14.46 -7.85
CA CYS A 58 -1.49 -14.35 -6.51
C CYS A 58 -2.58 -14.21 -5.44
N THR A 59 -2.52 -15.05 -4.40
CA THR A 59 -3.31 -14.84 -3.18
C THR A 59 -2.67 -13.73 -2.35
N ILE A 60 -3.20 -12.51 -2.42
CA ILE A 60 -2.63 -11.35 -1.71
C ILE A 60 -3.33 -11.17 -0.37
N LEU A 61 -2.60 -11.30 0.72
CA LEU A 61 -3.13 -11.12 2.07
C LEU A 61 -3.22 -9.65 2.46
N GLY A 62 -4.26 -9.30 3.22
CA GLY A 62 -4.39 -8.00 3.84
C GLY A 62 -3.30 -7.76 4.90
N PRO A 63 -2.82 -6.52 5.12
CA PRO A 63 -1.85 -6.23 6.17
C PRO A 63 -2.32 -6.57 7.59
N LYS A 64 -3.63 -6.75 7.81
CA LYS A 64 -4.20 -7.24 9.09
C LYS A 64 -4.18 -8.76 9.23
N GLU A 65 -4.07 -9.47 8.11
CA GLU A 65 -4.10 -10.93 8.04
C GLU A 65 -2.68 -11.52 8.06
N LEU A 66 -1.68 -10.67 7.83
CA LEU A 66 -0.28 -11.03 8.00
C LEU A 66 0.02 -11.30 9.48
N ARG A 67 0.67 -12.44 9.73
CA ARG A 67 1.19 -12.74 11.06
C ARG A 67 2.37 -11.82 11.36
N LEU A 68 2.54 -11.48 12.63
CA LEU A 68 3.79 -10.87 13.05
C LEU A 68 4.92 -11.88 12.85
N ARG A 69 6.00 -11.44 12.22
CA ARG A 69 7.24 -12.20 12.11
C ARG A 69 7.68 -12.66 13.50
N SER A 70 7.72 -13.98 13.69
CA SER A 70 7.93 -14.61 15.00
C SER A 70 9.41 -14.67 15.39
N ASP A 71 10.30 -14.44 14.42
CA ASP A 71 11.74 -14.50 14.50
C ASP A 71 12.40 -13.19 14.97
N GLY A 72 11.61 -12.14 15.22
CA GLY A 72 12.12 -10.85 15.69
C GLY A 72 12.98 -10.12 14.67
N SER A 73 12.99 -10.56 13.40
CA SER A 73 13.71 -9.90 12.33
C SER A 73 13.23 -8.46 12.13
N PRO A 74 14.12 -7.58 11.65
CA PRO A 74 13.75 -6.20 11.37
C PRO A 74 12.59 -6.14 10.35
N PRO A 75 11.76 -5.08 10.41
CA PRO A 75 10.71 -4.88 9.43
C PRO A 75 11.27 -4.83 8.01
N HIS A 76 10.47 -5.25 7.02
CA HIS A 76 10.87 -5.26 5.62
C HIS A 76 11.46 -3.89 5.20
N PRO A 77 12.61 -3.82 4.49
CA PRO A 77 13.33 -2.56 4.25
C PRO A 77 12.54 -1.50 3.47
N TYR A 78 11.51 -1.92 2.73
CA TYR A 78 10.60 -1.02 2.00
C TYR A 78 9.34 -0.63 2.79
N LEU A 79 9.18 -1.13 4.02
CA LEU A 79 8.02 -0.87 4.86
C LEU A 79 8.41 0.13 5.95
N ALA A 80 7.70 1.25 6.02
CA ALA A 80 7.89 2.24 7.06
C ALA A 80 6.78 2.15 8.10
N LYS A 81 7.09 2.53 9.34
CA LYS A 81 6.08 2.82 10.36
C LYS A 81 5.55 4.22 10.11
N HIS A 82 4.26 4.32 9.76
CA HIS A 82 3.58 5.61 9.60
C HIS A 82 2.80 5.93 10.87
N LEU A 83 2.99 7.13 11.42
CA LEU A 83 2.18 7.59 12.55
C LEU A 83 0.81 8.02 12.03
N GLY A 84 -0.21 7.22 12.32
CA GLY A 84 -1.59 7.55 12.02
C GLY A 84 -2.11 8.63 12.96
N ILE A 85 -2.67 9.70 12.42
CA ILE A 85 -3.39 10.73 13.18
C ILE A 85 -4.87 10.42 13.05
N ALA A 86 -5.54 10.29 14.20
CA ALA A 86 -6.97 10.04 14.26
C ALA A 86 -7.68 11.29 14.82
N ARG A 87 -8.64 11.85 14.07
CA ARG A 87 -9.48 12.93 14.60
C ARG A 87 -10.68 12.31 15.31
N LYS A 88 -10.70 12.43 16.63
CA LYS A 88 -11.70 11.83 17.54
C LYS A 88 -13.16 12.11 17.14
N HIS A 89 -13.41 13.23 16.47
CA HIS A 89 -14.76 13.68 16.09
C HIS A 89 -15.34 13.11 14.80
N TYR A 90 -14.51 12.64 13.86
CA TYR A 90 -15.00 12.26 12.52
C TYR A 90 -14.74 10.79 12.17
N GLY A 91 -14.15 10.00 13.07
CA GLY A 91 -13.84 8.59 12.81
C GLY A 91 -12.75 8.34 11.75
N PHE A 92 -12.26 9.38 11.08
CA PHE A 92 -11.20 9.26 10.08
C PHE A 92 -9.82 9.12 10.73
N LYS A 93 -9.06 8.14 10.22
CA LYS A 93 -7.63 7.93 10.51
C LYS A 93 -6.86 8.21 9.22
N THR A 94 -5.85 9.05 9.28
CA THR A 94 -5.00 9.35 8.13
C THR A 94 -3.58 9.64 8.58
N THR A 95 -2.63 9.40 7.69
CA THR A 95 -1.22 9.76 7.89
C THR A 95 -0.92 11.17 7.39
N SER A 96 -1.86 11.83 6.71
CA SER A 96 -1.70 13.19 6.19
C SER A 96 -2.35 14.23 7.09
N VAL A 97 -1.52 15.14 7.62
CA VAL A 97 -1.97 16.29 8.44
C VAL A 97 -2.90 17.21 7.64
N GLN A 98 -2.65 17.38 6.33
CA GLN A 98 -3.45 18.27 5.46
C GLN A 98 -4.89 17.78 5.28
N VAL A 99 -5.13 16.47 5.35
CA VAL A 99 -6.47 15.88 5.22
C VAL A 99 -7.30 16.10 6.50
N ILE A 100 -6.64 16.26 7.65
CA ILE A 100 -7.31 16.42 8.96
C ILE A 100 -7.67 17.88 9.23
N CYS A 101 -6.82 18.80 8.77
CA CYS A 101 -7.01 20.23 8.81
C CYS A 101 -6.91 20.77 7.39
N PRO A 102 -8.00 20.75 6.59
CA PRO A 102 -8.08 21.66 5.46
C PRO A 102 -7.84 23.05 6.02
N ARG A 103 -6.83 23.76 5.51
CA ARG A 103 -6.57 25.15 5.89
C ARG A 103 -7.89 25.90 5.74
N ILE A 104 -8.44 26.39 6.86
CA ILE A 104 -9.39 27.48 6.81
C ILE A 104 -8.54 28.67 6.39
N THR A 105 -8.54 28.98 5.11
CA THR A 105 -8.08 30.28 4.64
C THR A 105 -9.07 31.28 5.24
N VAL A 106 -8.57 32.09 6.17
CA VAL A 106 -9.30 33.22 6.78
C VAL A 106 -9.57 34.27 5.73
#